data_AF-A0A0R3QDX4-F1
#
_entry.id   AF-A0A0R3QDX4-F1
#
_cell.length_a   1.000
_cell.length_b   1.000
_cell.length_c   1.000
_cell.angle_alpha   90.00
_cell.angle_beta   90.00
_cell.angle_gamma   90.00
#
_symmetry.space_group_name_H-M   'P 1'
#
loop_
_entity.id
_entity.type
_entity.pdbx_description
1 polymer ?
#
loop_
_entity_poly.entity_id
_entity_poly.type
_entity_poly.pdbx_seq_one_letter_code
_entity_poly.pdbx_strand_id
1 'polypeptide(L)'
;MGAKASKLLAFCQQITLRRVFRLIGFSIGSYPLAYVIAAIIMSVMSFGIYYLKLEDRVRDGYTPTTSPSRREANLLREFTNSFGDPTLTTLTLQARDGGSMHRLKYLEEAVRLHRYFMDNFTVEVPSTGERFVYREICGFSCNANVVIEYFHVRVFPL
;
A
#
# COMPACT_ATOMS: atom_id res chain seq x y z
N MET A 1 52.73 -1.41 -20.59
CA MET A 1 51.30 -1.11 -20.90
C MET A 1 50.87 0.35 -20.65
N GLY A 2 51.77 1.32 -20.36
CA GLY A 2 51.38 2.71 -20.02
C GLY A 2 51.25 3.72 -21.17
N ALA A 3 51.82 3.44 -22.35
CA ALA A 3 51.92 4.44 -23.43
C ALA A 3 50.61 4.68 -24.22
N LYS A 4 49.67 3.73 -24.21
CA LYS A 4 48.36 3.89 -24.88
C LYS A 4 47.38 4.69 -24.01
N ALA A 5 47.41 4.48 -22.69
CA ALA A 5 46.59 5.20 -21.74
C ALA A 5 46.97 6.68 -21.64
N SER A 6 48.27 7.01 -21.67
CA SER A 6 48.73 8.41 -21.64
C SER A 6 48.37 9.19 -22.91
N LYS A 7 48.42 8.54 -24.09
CA LYS A 7 47.96 9.14 -25.35
C LYS A 7 46.45 9.38 -25.36
N LEU A 8 45.66 8.49 -24.75
CA LEU A 8 44.21 8.62 -24.65
C LEU A 8 43.83 9.74 -23.67
N LEU A 9 44.54 9.88 -22.55
CA LEU A 9 44.39 11.00 -21.62
C LEU A 9 44.76 12.36 -22.24
N ALA A 10 45.87 12.43 -22.98
CA ALA A 10 46.28 13.64 -23.70
C ALA A 10 45.28 14.03 -24.81
N PHE A 11 44.69 13.03 -25.48
CA PHE A 11 43.60 13.23 -26.44
C PHE A 11 42.35 13.78 -25.72
N CYS A 12 41.92 13.18 -24.60
CA CYS A 12 40.82 13.68 -23.78
C CYS A 12 41.04 15.12 -23.29
N GLN A 13 42.27 15.50 -22.96
CA GLN A 13 42.62 16.86 -22.53
C GLN A 13 42.47 17.91 -23.65
N GLN A 14 42.57 17.52 -24.92
CA GLN A 14 42.41 18.40 -26.08
C GLN A 14 40.98 18.44 -26.64
N ILE A 15 40.07 17.63 -26.10
CA ILE A 15 38.67 17.60 -26.52
C ILE A 15 37.93 18.76 -25.85
N THR A 16 37.90 19.91 -26.51
CA THR A 16 37.05 21.03 -26.10
C THR A 16 35.58 20.66 -26.36
N LEU A 17 34.70 20.85 -25.37
CA LEU A 17 33.26 20.61 -25.46
C LEU A 17 32.62 21.20 -26.74
N ARG A 18 33.07 22.39 -27.15
CA ARG A 18 32.66 23.04 -28.41
C ARG A 18 32.95 22.21 -29.66
N ARG A 19 34.11 21.55 -29.74
CA ARG A 19 34.47 20.71 -30.90
C ARG A 19 33.63 19.45 -30.94
N VAL A 20 33.34 18.85 -29.79
CA VAL A 20 32.47 17.67 -29.67
C VAL A 20 31.06 17.99 -30.11
N PHE A 21 30.44 19.04 -29.57
CA PHE A 21 29.08 19.43 -29.96
C PHE A 21 28.99 19.84 -31.42
N ARG A 22 30.04 20.47 -31.97
CA ARG A 22 30.09 20.79 -33.40
C ARG A 22 30.16 19.53 -34.27
N LEU A 23 30.94 18.51 -33.87
CA LEU A 23 31.02 17.23 -34.57
C LEU A 23 29.70 16.46 -34.50
N ILE A 24 29.09 16.38 -33.32
CA ILE A 24 27.79 15.73 -33.11
C ILE A 24 26.70 16.45 -33.90
N GLY A 25 26.64 17.78 -33.81
CA GLY A 25 25.67 18.59 -34.56
C GLY A 25 25.84 18.47 -36.08
N PHE A 26 27.09 18.41 -36.57
CA PHE A 26 27.37 18.17 -37.98
C PHE A 26 26.93 16.76 -38.43
N SER A 27 27.14 15.74 -37.59
CA SER A 27 26.68 14.37 -37.83
C SER A 27 25.15 14.28 -37.90
N ILE A 28 24.46 14.93 -36.96
CA ILE A 28 22.99 14.98 -36.92
C ILE A 28 22.43 15.73 -38.13
N GLY A 29 23.03 16.86 -38.50
CA GLY A 29 22.63 17.65 -39.67
C GLY A 29 22.87 16.95 -41.01
N SER A 30 23.87 16.06 -41.07
CA SER A 30 24.19 15.29 -42.29
C SER A 30 23.23 14.11 -42.51
N TYR A 31 22.70 13.51 -41.43
CA TYR A 31 21.82 12.33 -41.51
C TYR A 31 20.56 12.46 -40.62
N PRO A 32 19.70 13.48 -40.84
CA PRO A 32 18.60 13.80 -39.92
C PRO A 32 17.60 12.65 -39.75
N LEU A 33 17.29 11.91 -40.82
CA LEU A 33 16.34 10.80 -40.77
C LEU A 33 16.81 9.63 -39.90
N ALA A 34 18.10 9.31 -39.89
CA ALA A 34 18.64 8.21 -39.09
C ALA A 34 18.49 8.49 -37.58
N TYR A 35 18.73 9.73 -37.16
CA TYR A 35 18.55 10.15 -35.77
C TYR A 35 17.08 10.21 -35.35
N VAL A 36 16.18 10.61 -36.25
CA VAL A 36 14.73 10.56 -35.99
C VAL A 36 14.25 9.13 -35.80
N ILE A 37 14.65 8.20 -36.68
CA ILE A 37 14.29 6.77 -36.54
C ILE A 37 14.84 6.20 -35.22
N ALA A 38 16.08 6.52 -34.87
CA ALA A 38 16.66 6.10 -33.59
C ALA A 38 15.89 6.67 -32.38
N ALA A 39 15.45 7.93 -32.44
CA ALA A 39 14.62 8.53 -31.40
C ALA A 39 13.26 7.84 -31.27
N ILE A 40 12.65 7.46 -32.40
CA ILE A 40 11.39 6.70 -32.40
C ILE A 40 11.60 5.32 -31.76
N ILE A 41 12.66 4.59 -32.13
CA ILE A 41 12.98 3.29 -31.52
C ILE A 41 13.20 3.43 -30.01
N MET A 42 13.91 4.46 -29.56
CA MET A 42 14.10 4.73 -28.13
C MET A 42 12.78 5.04 -27.42
N SER A 43 11.86 5.73 -28.09
CA SER A 43 10.55 6.05 -27.53
C SER A 43 9.66 4.80 -27.36
N VAL A 44 9.83 3.76 -28.18
CA VAL A 44 9.11 2.49 -28.06
C VAL A 44 9.41 1.79 -26.73
N MET A 45 10.58 2.02 -26.11
CA MET A 45 10.88 1.48 -24.77
C MET A 45 9.92 1.99 -23.69
N SER A 46 9.24 3.12 -23.91
CA SER A 46 8.19 3.64 -23.02
C SER A 46 6.99 2.70 -22.91
N PHE A 47 6.79 1.80 -23.88
CA PHE A 47 5.73 0.78 -23.83
C PHE A 47 5.88 -0.19 -22.64
N GLY A 48 7.06 -0.27 -22.02
CA GLY A 48 7.28 -1.07 -20.81
C GLY A 48 6.38 -0.67 -19.63
N ILE A 49 5.83 0.55 -19.63
CA ILE A 49 4.86 1.01 -18.62
C ILE A 49 3.59 0.13 -18.63
N TYR A 50 3.26 -0.54 -19.73
CA TYR A 50 2.14 -1.46 -19.80
C TYR A 50 2.22 -2.60 -18.77
N TYR A 51 3.43 -3.03 -18.41
CA TYR A 51 3.65 -4.08 -17.40
C TYR A 51 3.90 -3.53 -15.99
N LEU A 52 3.59 -2.25 -15.75
CA LEU A 52 3.74 -1.66 -14.42
C LEU A 52 2.70 -2.25 -13.47
N LYS A 53 3.16 -3.03 -12.49
CA LYS A 53 2.32 -3.53 -11.40
C LYS A 53 2.34 -2.53 -10.25
N LEU A 54 1.23 -1.84 -10.01
CA LEU A 54 1.06 -0.99 -8.84
C LEU A 54 0.65 -1.87 -7.65
N GLU A 55 1.47 -1.90 -6.61
CA GLU A 55 1.16 -2.55 -5.34
C GLU A 55 0.71 -1.50 -4.33
N ASP A 56 -0.59 -1.46 -4.03
CA ASP A 56 -1.22 -0.47 -3.13
C ASP A 56 -1.21 -0.94 -1.67
N ARG A 57 -0.08 -1.51 -1.22
CA ARG A 57 0.09 -1.93 0.17
C ARG A 57 0.97 -0.90 0.87
N VAL A 58 0.36 -0.02 1.65
CA VAL A 58 1.04 1.05 2.41
C VAL A 58 2.28 0.51 3.13
N ARG A 59 2.15 -0.65 3.79
CA ARG A 59 3.24 -1.27 4.58
C ARG A 59 4.47 -1.66 3.74
N ASP A 60 4.28 -1.99 2.46
CA ASP A 60 5.36 -2.42 1.54
C ASP A 60 6.30 -1.27 1.16
N GLY A 61 5.82 -0.03 1.19
CA GLY A 61 6.67 1.15 0.95
C GLY A 61 7.55 1.53 2.15
N TYR A 62 7.14 1.20 3.38
CA TYR A 62 7.80 1.67 4.61
C TYR A 62 8.63 0.63 5.35
N THR A 63 8.53 -0.65 4.98
CA THR A 63 9.23 -1.73 5.67
C THR A 63 9.87 -2.68 4.67
N PRO A 64 11.20 -2.83 4.67
CA PRO A 64 11.89 -3.68 3.71
C PRO A 64 11.50 -5.14 3.88
N THR A 65 11.45 -5.87 2.77
CA THR A 65 10.99 -7.27 2.69
C THR A 65 11.82 -8.24 3.54
N THR A 66 13.08 -7.90 3.81
CA THR A 66 14.03 -8.71 4.59
C THR A 66 14.08 -8.34 6.08
N SER A 67 13.24 -7.43 6.55
CA SER A 67 13.26 -7.00 7.96
C SER A 67 12.77 -8.07 8.94
N PRO A 68 13.30 -8.11 10.18
CA PRO A 68 12.80 -8.99 11.23
C PRO A 68 11.30 -8.78 11.52
N SER A 69 10.83 -7.54 11.52
CA SER A 69 9.43 -7.19 11.74
C SER A 69 8.49 -7.76 10.67
N ARG A 70 8.95 -7.90 9.41
CA ARG A 70 8.20 -8.60 8.37
C ARG A 70 8.06 -10.08 8.66
N ARG A 71 9.14 -10.72 9.12
CA ARG A 71 9.14 -12.13 9.50
C ARG A 71 8.16 -12.39 10.65
N GLU A 72 8.21 -11.57 11.69
CA GLU A 72 7.29 -11.66 12.84
C GLU A 72 5.83 -11.47 12.40
N ALA A 73 5.55 -10.49 11.55
CA ALA A 73 4.20 -10.27 11.04
C ALA A 73 3.68 -11.44 10.19
N ASN A 74 4.54 -12.08 9.40
CA ASN A 74 4.16 -13.26 8.60
C ASN A 74 3.90 -14.47 9.49
N LEU A 75 4.74 -14.71 10.50
CA LEU A 75 4.50 -15.77 11.49
C LEU A 75 3.18 -15.55 12.23
N LEU A 76 2.90 -14.32 12.67
CA LEU A 76 1.64 -13.99 13.33
C LEU A 76 0.42 -14.28 12.45
N ARG A 77 0.50 -13.98 11.15
CA ARG A 77 -0.56 -14.27 10.17
C ARG A 77 -0.80 -15.77 10.02
N GLU A 78 0.28 -16.55 9.94
CA GLU A 78 0.20 -18.03 9.88
C GLU A 78 -0.44 -18.58 11.16
N PHE A 79 -0.01 -18.11 12.34
CA PHE A 79 -0.58 -18.52 13.62
C PHE A 79 -2.06 -18.17 13.78
N THR A 80 -2.49 -17.01 13.26
CA THR A 80 -3.88 -16.54 13.37
C THR A 80 -4.76 -17.00 12.21
N ASN A 81 -4.21 -17.74 11.24
CA ASN A 81 -4.87 -18.13 9.99
C ASN A 81 -5.59 -16.94 9.32
N SER A 82 -4.96 -15.75 9.36
CA SER A 82 -5.57 -14.51 8.90
C SER A 82 -5.28 -14.31 7.41
N PHE A 83 -6.34 -14.16 6.60
CA PHE A 83 -6.25 -13.80 5.19
C PHE A 83 -5.92 -12.31 5.05
N GLY A 84 -4.65 -11.96 5.17
CA GLY A 84 -4.18 -10.58 4.95
C GLY A 84 -3.53 -9.96 6.17
N ASP A 85 -3.30 -8.65 6.13
CA ASP A 85 -2.78 -7.94 7.30
C ASP A 85 -3.91 -7.92 8.33
N PRO A 86 -3.66 -8.19 9.63
CA PRO A 86 -4.67 -8.11 10.66
C PRO A 86 -5.06 -6.64 10.84
N THR A 87 -5.91 -6.12 9.95
CA THR A 87 -6.45 -4.77 10.03
C THR A 87 -7.60 -4.82 11.02
N LEU A 88 -7.39 -4.21 12.18
CA LEU A 88 -8.44 -4.06 13.18
C LEU A 88 -9.50 -3.09 12.65
N THR A 89 -10.67 -3.59 12.28
CA THR A 89 -11.82 -2.74 11.96
C THR A 89 -12.30 -2.07 13.25
N THR A 90 -12.12 -0.75 13.34
CA THR A 90 -12.46 0.03 14.53
C THR A 90 -13.63 0.96 14.21
N LEU A 91 -14.69 0.87 15.01
CA LEU A 91 -15.80 1.83 14.98
C LEU A 91 -15.74 2.68 16.24
N THR A 92 -15.55 3.99 16.07
CA THR A 92 -15.52 4.95 17.17
C THR A 92 -16.86 5.66 17.28
N LEU A 93 -17.50 5.55 18.46
CA LEU A 93 -18.77 6.20 18.76
C LEU A 93 -18.53 7.48 19.57
N GLN A 94 -19.24 8.55 19.23
CA GLN A 94 -19.19 9.82 19.96
C GLN A 94 -20.61 10.26 20.35
N ALA A 95 -20.74 10.81 21.56
CA ALA A 95 -22.00 11.35 22.03
C ALA A 95 -22.37 12.60 21.22
N ARG A 96 -23.60 12.65 20.72
CA ARG A 96 -24.09 13.77 19.87
C ARG A 96 -24.03 15.13 20.56
N ASP A 97 -24.15 15.14 21.88
CA ASP A 97 -24.11 16.34 22.71
C ASP A 97 -22.69 16.71 23.18
N GLY A 98 -21.66 15.98 22.73
CA GLY A 98 -20.28 16.14 23.17
C GLY A 98 -20.04 15.71 24.63
N GLY A 99 -21.04 15.09 25.27
CA GLY A 99 -20.97 14.60 26.64
C GLY A 99 -20.33 13.22 26.78
N SER A 100 -20.47 12.64 27.97
CA SER A 100 -19.97 11.29 28.25
C SER A 100 -20.86 10.21 27.64
N MET A 101 -20.25 9.24 26.95
CA MET A 101 -20.91 8.02 26.43
C MET A 101 -21.36 7.05 27.52
N HIS A 102 -20.93 7.22 28.77
CA HIS A 102 -21.25 6.32 29.89
C HIS A 102 -22.69 6.45 30.40
N ARG A 103 -23.45 7.44 29.91
CA ARG A 103 -24.85 7.60 30.30
C ARG A 103 -25.65 6.43 29.71
N LEU A 104 -26.61 5.92 30.49
CA LEU A 104 -27.37 4.72 30.16
C LEU A 104 -27.94 4.73 28.73
N LYS A 105 -28.58 5.83 28.31
CA LYS A 105 -29.15 5.98 26.96
C LYS A 105 -28.13 5.76 25.84
N TYR A 106 -26.91 6.27 25.98
CA TYR A 106 -25.87 6.14 24.96
C TYR A 106 -25.18 4.77 25.03
N LEU A 107 -25.04 4.22 26.24
CA LEU A 107 -24.47 2.89 26.45
C LEU A 107 -25.39 1.79 25.88
N GLU A 108 -26.70 1.90 26.11
CA GLU A 108 -27.70 0.98 25.55
C GLU A 108 -27.68 1.02 24.01
N GLU A 109 -27.62 2.22 23.42
CA GLU A 109 -27.49 2.39 21.98
C GLU A 109 -26.16 1.81 21.44
N ALA A 110 -25.06 2.00 22.16
CA ALA A 110 -23.76 1.43 21.79
C ALA A 110 -23.79 -0.12 21.82
N VAL A 111 -24.43 -0.73 22.82
CA VAL A 111 -24.64 -2.20 22.87
C VAL A 111 -25.52 -2.66 21.72
N ARG A 112 -26.61 -1.92 21.41
CA ARG A 112 -27.49 -2.23 20.29
C ARG A 112 -26.74 -2.22 18.96
N LEU A 113 -25.94 -1.20 18.71
CA LEU A 113 -25.11 -1.09 17.51
C LEU A 113 -24.04 -2.19 17.47
N HIS A 114 -23.40 -2.49 18.60
CA HIS A 114 -22.41 -3.56 18.69
C HIS A 114 -22.99 -4.91 18.25
N ARG A 115 -24.16 -5.29 18.79
CA ARG A 115 -24.85 -6.53 18.39
C ARG A 115 -25.28 -6.52 16.93
N TYR A 116 -25.75 -5.38 16.43
CA TYR A 116 -26.11 -5.26 15.02
C TYR A 116 -24.91 -5.52 14.11
N PHE A 117 -23.76 -4.88 14.37
CA PHE A 117 -22.55 -5.07 13.57
C PHE A 117 -21.95 -6.47 13.67
N MET A 118 -22.11 -7.15 14.80
CA MET A 118 -21.60 -8.51 14.97
C MET A 118 -22.52 -9.55 14.31
N ASP A 119 -23.82 -9.50 14.55
CA ASP A 119 -24.73 -10.60 14.22
C ASP A 119 -25.62 -10.34 13.00
N ASN A 120 -25.95 -9.08 12.68
CA ASN A 120 -26.93 -8.73 11.66
C ASN A 120 -26.33 -7.99 10.45
N PHE A 121 -25.07 -7.55 10.54
CA PHE A 121 -24.41 -6.87 9.45
C PHE A 121 -23.91 -7.89 8.42
N THR A 122 -24.65 -7.97 7.32
CA THR A 122 -24.37 -8.88 6.20
C THR A 122 -23.84 -8.12 5.00
N VAL A 123 -22.79 -8.65 4.38
CA VAL A 123 -22.24 -8.12 3.13
C VAL A 123 -22.39 -9.18 2.05
N GLU A 124 -22.84 -8.75 0.87
CA GLU A 124 -22.93 -9.60 -0.31
C GLU A 124 -21.68 -9.42 -1.17
N VAL A 125 -21.00 -10.53 -1.48
CA VAL A 125 -19.79 -10.50 -2.30
C VAL A 125 -20.18 -10.36 -3.77
N PRO A 126 -19.77 -9.28 -4.47
CA PRO A 126 -20.22 -9.02 -5.84
C PRO A 126 -19.84 -10.11 -6.86
N SER A 127 -18.79 -10.88 -6.58
CA SER A 127 -18.28 -11.92 -7.48
C SER A 127 -18.94 -13.28 -7.31
N THR A 128 -19.37 -13.66 -6.12
CA THR A 128 -19.97 -14.99 -5.84
C THR A 128 -21.46 -14.92 -5.50
N GLY A 129 -21.98 -13.75 -5.14
CA GLY A 129 -23.36 -13.57 -4.64
C GLY A 129 -23.57 -14.16 -3.24
N GLU A 130 -22.52 -14.66 -2.60
CA GLU A 130 -22.59 -15.19 -1.24
C GLU A 130 -22.72 -14.05 -0.22
N ARG A 131 -23.52 -14.30 0.82
CA ARG A 131 -23.73 -13.38 1.92
C ARG A 131 -22.97 -13.86 3.13
N PHE A 132 -22.10 -13.00 3.65
CA PHE A 132 -21.33 -13.28 4.86
C PHE A 132 -21.71 -12.31 5.96
N VAL A 133 -21.77 -12.82 7.18
CA VAL A 133 -21.93 -12.01 8.40
C VAL A 133 -20.54 -11.63 8.92
N TYR A 134 -20.40 -10.45 9.51
CA TYR A 134 -19.13 -10.03 10.12
C TYR A 134 -18.57 -11.06 11.12
N ARG A 135 -19.43 -11.75 11.87
CA ARG A 135 -19.04 -12.81 12.83
C ARG A 135 -18.26 -13.96 12.20
N GLU A 136 -18.47 -14.22 10.91
CA GLU A 136 -17.81 -15.32 10.19
C GLU A 136 -16.40 -14.94 9.73
N ILE A 137 -16.10 -13.64 9.64
CA ILE A 137 -14.83 -13.10 9.10
C ILE A 137 -13.95 -12.43 10.16
N CYS A 138 -14.49 -12.05 11.33
CA CYS A 138 -13.75 -11.30 12.34
C CYS A 138 -12.62 -12.07 13.04
N GLY A 139 -12.56 -13.40 12.86
CA GLY A 139 -11.47 -14.25 13.34
C GLY A 139 -11.21 -14.10 14.85
N PHE A 140 -9.96 -13.82 15.25
CA PHE A 140 -9.60 -13.69 16.66
C PHE A 140 -10.19 -12.45 17.34
N SER A 141 -10.61 -11.44 16.57
CA SER A 141 -11.05 -10.14 17.10
C SER A 141 -12.55 -10.06 17.39
N CYS A 142 -13.32 -11.12 17.11
CA CYS A 142 -14.78 -11.12 17.32
C CYS A 142 -15.18 -10.77 18.78
N ASN A 143 -14.40 -11.25 19.75
CA ASN A 143 -14.69 -11.07 21.18
C ASN A 143 -13.94 -9.90 21.83
N ALA A 144 -13.24 -9.06 21.05
CA ALA A 144 -12.42 -7.97 21.60
C ALA A 144 -13.25 -6.95 22.40
N ASN A 145 -14.52 -6.75 22.02
CA ASN A 145 -15.40 -5.72 22.59
C ASN A 145 -16.50 -6.26 23.51
N VAL A 146 -16.40 -7.54 23.94
CA VAL A 146 -17.39 -8.18 24.84
C VAL A 146 -17.60 -7.38 26.14
N VAL A 147 -16.59 -6.62 26.55
CA VAL A 147 -16.58 -5.77 27.75
C VAL A 147 -17.72 -4.74 27.74
N ILE A 148 -18.15 -4.24 26.58
CA ILE A 148 -19.22 -3.22 26.48
C ILE A 148 -20.55 -3.78 27.01
N GLU A 149 -20.85 -5.05 26.69
CA GLU A 149 -22.07 -5.71 27.18
C GLU A 149 -22.00 -5.96 28.69
N TYR A 150 -20.83 -6.35 29.21
CA TYR A 150 -20.64 -6.55 30.64
C TYR A 150 -20.86 -5.26 31.44
N PHE A 151 -20.38 -4.12 30.94
CA PHE A 151 -20.60 -2.82 31.60
C PHE A 151 -22.07 -2.44 31.64
N HIS A 152 -22.80 -2.66 30.56
CA HIS A 152 -24.24 -2.37 30.52
C HIS A 152 -25.01 -3.19 31.57
N VAL A 153 -24.77 -4.50 31.64
CA VAL A 153 -25.48 -5.40 32.56
C VAL A 153 -25.12 -5.18 34.03
N ARG A 154 -23.85 -4.87 34.34
CA ARG A 154 -23.37 -4.73 35.73
C ARG A 154 -23.62 -3.35 36.35
N VAL A 155 -23.52 -2.28 35.57
CA VAL A 155 -23.65 -0.89 36.08
C VAL A 155 -25.10 -0.45 36.15
N PHE A 156 -25.95 -1.00 35.27
CA PHE A 156 -27.38 -0.70 35.23
C PHE A 156 -28.19 -2.00 35.27
N PRO A 157 -28.14 -2.75 36.39
CA PRO A 157 -29.06 -3.86 36.57
C PRO A 157 -30.48 -3.30 36.64
N LEU A 158 -31.36 -3.80 35.78
CA LEU A 158 -32.80 -3.62 35.90
C LEU A 158 -33.30 -4.13 37.25
#